data_AF-A0A844FDT5-F1
#
_entry.id   AF-A0A844FDT5-F1
#
_cell.length_a   1.000
_cell.length_b   1.000
_cell.length_c   1.000
_cell.angle_alpha   90.00
_cell.angle_beta   90.00
_cell.angle_gamma   90.00
#
_symmetry.space_group_name_H-M   'P 1'
#
loop_
_entity.id
_entity.type
_entity.pdbx_description
1 polymer ?
#
loop_
_entity_poly.entity_id
_entity_poly.type
_entity_poly.pdbx_seq_one_letter_code
_entity_poly.pdbx_strand_id
1 'polypeptide(L)'
;MNVMQRGFRSIIRKPIKSILLLLVVVVISSFFMAGLSGQSANIKTQDATRQAVGATFRLEENEANRHKRIDEATKIIGENKEGTYGGFTQKQLPNGAWMGKADNSFETIKQEDAQKIAGVDGIEAYNLITVSTPVNPLNFKRIEDPDVDQSSDLGGVNVRGNRIMEMDMDVASGKIKLVEGRMIKENETDVCVVSEELAKLNSLKPGDELQFNNAKDKENSQEYSAKVVGIYKTTQKIKPVMSGDTYRSENTIFTDLHFPEKASGEEGNPLFQYAIFKVKDVDAYDRVKADIQKVDIGWERYDLIDNNGNIKSMAENFNDMEKISRMLLL
;
A
#
# COMPACT_ATOMS: atom_id res chain seq x y z
N MET A 1 -22.04 -30.16 -52.96
CA MET A 1 -21.96 -30.45 -51.51
C MET A 1 -21.34 -29.24 -50.82
N ASN A 2 -22.12 -28.56 -49.99
CA ASN A 2 -21.73 -27.25 -49.45
C ASN A 2 -20.60 -27.40 -48.40
N VAL A 3 -19.71 -26.40 -48.26
CA VAL A 3 -18.51 -26.47 -47.40
C VAL A 3 -18.89 -26.82 -45.95
N MET A 4 -19.99 -26.23 -45.45
CA MET A 4 -20.54 -26.50 -44.11
C MET A 4 -20.95 -27.97 -43.92
N GLN A 5 -21.53 -28.61 -44.94
CA GLN A 5 -21.93 -30.02 -44.87
C GLN A 5 -20.73 -30.97 -44.83
N ARG A 6 -19.62 -30.59 -45.49
CA ARG A 6 -18.36 -31.35 -45.43
C ARG A 6 -17.71 -31.23 -44.05
N GLY A 7 -17.77 -30.05 -43.45
CA GLY A 7 -17.31 -29.81 -42.08
C GLY A 7 -18.03 -30.70 -41.06
N PHE A 8 -19.36 -30.70 -41.08
CA PHE A 8 -20.17 -31.49 -40.14
C PHE A 8 -19.93 -33.01 -40.26
N ARG A 9 -19.84 -33.53 -41.49
CA ARG A 9 -19.49 -34.95 -41.72
C ARG A 9 -18.07 -35.30 -41.25
N SER A 10 -17.13 -34.36 -41.30
CA SER A 10 -15.76 -34.57 -40.81
C SER A 10 -15.72 -34.73 -39.29
N ILE A 11 -16.55 -33.97 -38.56
CA ILE A 11 -16.69 -34.06 -37.10
C ILE A 11 -17.21 -35.45 -36.71
N ILE A 12 -18.29 -35.91 -37.35
CA ILE A 12 -18.93 -37.21 -37.08
C ILE A 12 -17.99 -38.38 -37.40
N ARG A 13 -17.20 -38.28 -38.48
CA ARG A 13 -16.30 -39.37 -38.91
C ARG A 13 -15.11 -39.58 -37.98
N LYS A 14 -14.70 -38.57 -37.22
CA LYS A 14 -13.52 -38.61 -36.34
C LYS A 14 -13.91 -38.12 -34.94
N PRO A 15 -14.73 -38.88 -34.19
CA PRO A 15 -15.33 -38.41 -32.94
C PRO A 15 -14.25 -38.13 -31.88
N ILE A 16 -13.25 -39.01 -31.74
CA ILE A 16 -12.17 -38.86 -30.75
C ILE A 16 -11.36 -37.58 -30.99
N LYS A 17 -10.91 -37.34 -32.23
CA LYS A 17 -10.13 -36.14 -32.57
C LYS A 17 -10.95 -34.86 -32.42
N SER A 18 -12.23 -34.90 -32.77
CA SER A 18 -13.12 -33.74 -32.68
C SER A 18 -13.47 -33.41 -31.22
N ILE A 19 -13.69 -34.42 -30.37
CA ILE A 19 -13.90 -34.25 -28.93
C ILE A 19 -12.64 -33.72 -28.25
N LEU A 20 -11.46 -34.26 -28.60
CA LEU A 20 -10.18 -33.77 -28.06
C LEU A 20 -9.96 -32.29 -28.43
N LEU A 21 -10.19 -31.93 -29.71
CA LEU A 21 -10.07 -30.55 -30.18
C LEU A 21 -11.07 -29.62 -29.47
N LEU A 22 -12.32 -30.06 -29.30
CA LEU A 22 -13.35 -29.31 -28.58
C LEU A 22 -12.93 -29.07 -27.12
N LEU A 23 -12.44 -30.09 -26.42
CA LEU A 23 -11.96 -29.97 -25.05
C LEU A 23 -10.84 -28.95 -24.91
N VAL A 24 -9.85 -28.98 -25.81
CA VAL A 24 -8.76 -27.99 -25.82
C VAL A 24 -9.29 -26.57 -25.98
N VAL A 25 -10.21 -26.34 -26.92
CA VAL A 25 -10.81 -25.01 -27.14
C VAL A 25 -11.63 -24.55 -25.94
N VAL A 26 -12.39 -25.45 -25.30
CA VAL A 26 -13.18 -25.15 -24.10
C VAL A 26 -12.27 -24.75 -22.94
N VAL A 27 -11.16 -25.47 -22.72
CA VAL A 27 -10.20 -25.18 -21.66
C VAL A 27 -9.55 -23.80 -21.89
N ILE A 28 -9.05 -23.52 -23.09
CA ILE A 28 -8.44 -22.22 -23.42
C ILE A 28 -9.45 -21.07 -23.25
N SER A 29 -10.69 -21.25 -23.73
CA SER A 29 -11.75 -20.24 -23.63
C SER A 29 -12.14 -19.97 -22.18
N SER A 30 -12.15 -21.00 -21.34
CA SER A 30 -12.44 -20.89 -19.90
C SER A 30 -11.37 -20.09 -19.17
N PHE A 31 -10.08 -20.35 -19.47
CA PHE A 31 -8.99 -19.55 -18.92
C PHE A 31 -9.03 -18.10 -19.39
N PHE A 32 -9.38 -17.85 -20.65
CA PHE A 32 -9.51 -16.51 -21.18
C PHE A 32 -10.66 -15.73 -20.50
N MET A 33 -11.84 -16.35 -20.35
CA MET A 33 -12.95 -15.74 -19.61
C MET A 33 -12.63 -15.53 -18.13
N ALA A 34 -11.93 -16.45 -17.48
CA ALA A 34 -11.50 -16.31 -16.09
C ALA A 34 -10.55 -15.11 -15.93
N GLY A 35 -9.60 -14.93 -16.86
CA GLY A 35 -8.71 -13.77 -16.89
C GLY A 35 -9.46 -12.45 -17.07
N LEU A 36 -10.36 -12.37 -18.05
CA LEU A 36 -11.15 -11.16 -18.32
C LEU A 36 -12.14 -10.83 -17.19
N SER A 37 -12.75 -11.85 -16.59
CA SER A 37 -13.67 -11.68 -15.46
C SER A 37 -12.93 -11.24 -14.21
N GLY A 38 -11.75 -11.80 -13.94
CA GLY A 38 -10.88 -11.36 -12.86
C GLY A 38 -10.46 -9.90 -13.03
N GLN A 39 -10.05 -9.51 -14.24
CA GLN A 39 -9.70 -8.13 -14.55
C GLN A 39 -10.91 -7.19 -14.37
N SER A 40 -12.08 -7.56 -14.89
CA SER A 40 -13.30 -6.74 -14.80
C SER A 40 -13.81 -6.60 -13.36
N ALA A 41 -13.72 -7.65 -12.55
CA ALA A 41 -14.09 -7.60 -11.13
C ALA A 41 -13.13 -6.71 -10.34
N ASN A 42 -11.83 -6.77 -10.65
CA ASN A 42 -10.83 -5.93 -10.01
C ASN A 42 -11.06 -4.45 -10.35
N ILE A 43 -11.30 -4.14 -11.63
CA ILE A 43 -11.62 -2.78 -12.09
C ILE A 43 -12.90 -2.26 -11.41
N LYS A 44 -13.99 -3.03 -11.41
CA LYS A 44 -15.25 -2.60 -10.74
C LYS A 44 -15.09 -2.37 -9.25
N THR A 45 -14.30 -3.19 -8.56
CA THR A 45 -14.02 -3.03 -7.12
C THR A 45 -13.20 -1.77 -6.88
N GLN A 46 -12.24 -1.49 -7.76
CA GLN A 46 -11.41 -0.29 -7.71
C GLN A 46 -12.22 0.97 -8.03
N ASP A 47 -13.11 0.92 -9.02
CA ASP A 47 -13.98 2.03 -9.42
C ASP A 47 -15.06 2.35 -8.39
N ALA A 48 -15.67 1.33 -7.78
CA ALA A 48 -16.62 1.52 -6.67
C ALA A 48 -15.93 2.14 -5.44
N THR A 49 -14.67 1.75 -5.18
CA THR A 49 -13.82 2.38 -4.16
C THR A 49 -13.56 3.85 -4.53
N ARG A 50 -13.15 4.14 -5.76
CA ARG A 50 -12.87 5.50 -6.25
C ARG A 50 -14.08 6.45 -6.20
N GLN A 51 -15.28 5.95 -6.53
CA GLN A 51 -16.51 6.76 -6.43
C GLN A 51 -16.93 7.05 -4.98
N ALA A 52 -16.64 6.15 -4.03
CA ALA A 52 -17.02 6.30 -2.63
C ALA A 52 -16.12 7.28 -1.84
N VAL A 53 -14.84 7.39 -2.23
CA VAL A 53 -13.81 8.18 -1.51
C VAL A 53 -13.91 9.68 -1.80
N GLY A 54 -14.65 10.08 -2.84
CA GLY A 54 -14.71 11.47 -3.30
C GLY A 54 -13.50 11.87 -4.15
N ALA A 55 -13.44 13.12 -4.58
CA ALA A 55 -12.40 13.62 -5.47
C ALA A 55 -11.05 13.72 -4.73
N THR A 56 -10.18 12.71 -4.91
CA THR A 56 -8.90 12.62 -4.20
C THR A 56 -7.73 12.37 -5.14
N PHE A 57 -6.53 12.74 -4.69
CA PHE A 57 -5.25 12.37 -5.29
C PHE A 57 -4.44 11.54 -4.32
N ARG A 58 -3.69 10.55 -4.83
CA ARG A 58 -2.79 9.73 -4.04
C ARG A 58 -1.36 9.88 -4.56
N LEU A 59 -0.43 10.17 -3.67
CA LEU A 59 1.00 10.21 -3.94
C LEU A 59 1.63 8.94 -3.39
N GLU A 60 2.39 8.25 -4.23
CA GLU A 60 3.14 7.03 -3.88
C GLU A 60 4.57 7.12 -4.43
N GLU A 61 5.51 6.35 -3.89
CA GLU A 61 6.86 6.29 -4.48
C GLU A 61 6.84 5.68 -5.88
N ASN A 62 7.61 6.25 -6.79
CA ASN A 62 7.79 5.73 -8.13
C ASN A 62 8.82 4.60 -8.14
N GLU A 63 8.40 3.39 -8.49
CA GLU A 63 9.25 2.20 -8.49
C GLU A 63 10.43 2.31 -9.46
N ALA A 64 10.25 2.94 -10.63
CA ALA A 64 11.34 3.12 -11.60
C ALA A 64 12.43 4.07 -11.06
N ASN A 65 12.03 5.15 -10.38
CA ASN A 65 12.95 6.05 -9.71
C ASN A 65 13.65 5.38 -8.53
N ARG A 66 12.95 4.56 -7.75
CA ARG A 66 13.54 3.76 -6.69
C ARG A 66 14.72 2.94 -7.22
N HIS A 67 14.56 2.25 -8.35
CA HIS A 67 15.65 1.51 -9.00
C HIS A 67 16.80 2.43 -9.42
N LYS A 68 16.52 3.59 -10.03
CA LYS A 68 17.56 4.56 -10.40
C LYS A 68 18.36 5.05 -9.19
N ARG A 69 17.70 5.36 -8.07
CA ARG A 69 18.35 5.79 -6.82
C ARG A 69 19.24 4.69 -6.23
N ILE A 70 18.83 3.42 -6.33
CA ILE A 70 19.65 2.27 -5.93
C ILE A 70 20.90 2.17 -6.81
N ASP A 71 20.75 2.30 -8.13
CA ASP A 71 21.88 2.26 -9.07
C ASP A 71 22.86 3.42 -8.83
N GLU A 72 22.36 4.63 -8.59
CA GLU A 72 23.16 5.80 -8.24
C GLU A 72 23.90 5.62 -6.92
N ALA A 73 23.22 5.14 -5.87
CA ALA A 73 23.84 4.84 -4.59
C ALA A 73 24.94 3.78 -4.74
N THR A 74 24.68 2.72 -5.50
CA THR A 74 25.66 1.66 -5.79
C THR A 74 26.90 2.21 -6.51
N LYS A 75 26.73 3.09 -7.50
CA LYS A 75 27.85 3.74 -8.20
C LYS A 75 28.68 4.63 -7.28
N ILE A 76 28.04 5.35 -6.37
CA ILE A 76 28.72 6.24 -5.42
C ILE A 76 29.51 5.45 -4.38
N ILE A 77 28.94 4.37 -3.86
CA ILE A 77 29.65 3.49 -2.91
C ILE A 77 30.80 2.76 -3.62
N GLY A 78 30.57 2.37 -4.88
CA GLY A 78 31.51 1.69 -5.75
C GLY A 78 31.13 0.22 -5.96
N GLU A 79 31.34 -0.25 -7.18
CA GLU A 79 31.09 -1.64 -7.57
C GLU A 79 31.96 -2.57 -6.72
N ASN A 80 31.33 -3.52 -6.02
CA ASN A 80 31.97 -4.48 -5.12
C ASN A 80 32.62 -3.89 -3.86
N LYS A 81 32.10 -2.76 -3.33
CA LYS A 81 32.52 -2.22 -2.03
C LYS A 81 31.37 -2.22 -1.05
N GLU A 82 31.63 -2.56 0.20
CA GLU A 82 30.63 -2.33 1.24
C GLU A 82 30.52 -0.83 1.55
N GLY A 83 29.31 -0.38 1.85
CA GLY A 83 29.09 1.00 2.26
C GLY A 83 27.62 1.37 2.27
N THR A 84 27.36 2.62 2.65
CA THR A 84 26.02 3.18 2.80
C THR A 84 26.00 4.57 2.21
N TYR A 85 24.98 4.86 1.40
CA TYR A 85 24.75 6.17 0.81
C TYR A 85 23.26 6.47 0.74
N GLY A 86 22.86 7.63 1.27
CA GLY A 86 21.48 8.13 1.16
C GLY A 86 20.40 7.19 1.68
N GLY A 87 20.70 6.35 2.69
CA GLY A 87 19.78 5.35 3.24
C GLY A 87 19.80 3.98 2.55
N PHE A 88 20.63 3.80 1.51
CA PHE A 88 20.88 2.51 0.89
C PHE A 88 22.23 1.94 1.34
N THR A 89 22.23 0.73 1.88
CA THR A 89 23.42 -0.01 2.31
C THR A 89 23.64 -1.21 1.40
N GLN A 90 24.87 -1.38 0.90
CA GLN A 90 25.31 -2.60 0.24
C GLN A 90 26.37 -3.32 1.08
N LYS A 91 26.21 -4.63 1.21
CA LYS A 91 27.09 -5.47 2.03
C LYS A 91 27.32 -6.83 1.38
N GLN A 92 28.50 -7.40 1.58
CA GLN A 92 28.77 -8.78 1.20
C GLN A 92 28.38 -9.72 2.33
N LEU A 93 27.58 -10.74 2.00
CA LEU A 93 27.19 -11.79 2.92
C LEU A 93 28.34 -12.80 3.10
N PRO A 94 28.34 -13.60 4.19
CA PRO A 94 29.38 -14.62 4.43
C PRO A 94 29.51 -15.67 3.31
N ASN A 95 28.46 -15.89 2.51
CA ASN A 95 28.47 -16.78 1.36
C ASN A 95 29.01 -16.12 0.07
N GLY A 96 29.52 -14.89 0.15
CA GLY A 96 30.06 -14.12 -0.98
C GLY A 96 29.01 -13.37 -1.81
N ALA A 97 27.71 -13.56 -1.56
CA ALA A 97 26.65 -12.85 -2.28
C ALA A 97 26.52 -11.39 -1.80
N TRP A 98 26.18 -10.48 -2.71
CA TRP A 98 25.90 -9.09 -2.38
C TRP A 98 24.44 -8.90 -1.98
N MET A 99 24.21 -8.12 -0.92
CA MET A 99 22.89 -7.71 -0.46
C MET A 99 22.81 -6.18 -0.47
N GLY A 100 21.75 -5.66 -1.08
CA GLY A 100 21.34 -4.26 -0.93
C GLY A 100 20.16 -4.16 0.03
N LYS A 101 20.20 -3.19 0.95
CA LYS A 101 19.11 -2.89 1.89
C LYS A 101 18.88 -1.39 1.92
N ALA A 102 17.65 -0.98 1.65
CA ALA A 102 17.19 0.38 1.88
C ALA A 102 16.56 0.51 3.27
N ASP A 103 16.80 1.64 3.93
CA ASP A 103 16.14 2.01 5.18
C ASP A 103 14.91 2.90 4.94
N ASN A 104 14.22 3.28 6.03
CA ASN A 104 13.01 4.10 5.92
C ASN A 104 13.29 5.46 5.26
N SER A 105 14.44 6.09 5.52
CA SER A 105 14.79 7.38 4.92
C SER A 105 14.89 7.31 3.39
N PHE A 106 15.24 6.13 2.85
CA PHE A 106 15.28 5.88 1.42
C PHE A 106 13.90 5.65 0.81
N GLU A 107 13.00 4.95 1.50
CA GLU A 107 11.71 4.45 0.98
C GLU A 107 10.50 5.31 1.38
N THR A 108 10.69 6.30 2.26
CA THR A 108 9.61 7.11 2.81
C THR A 108 9.21 8.26 1.87
N ILE A 109 7.90 8.49 1.76
CA ILE A 109 7.39 9.75 1.22
C ILE A 109 7.87 10.90 2.11
N LYS A 110 8.43 11.95 1.51
CA LYS A 110 8.87 13.12 2.26
C LYS A 110 7.65 13.89 2.74
N GLN A 111 7.53 14.03 4.05
CA GLN A 111 6.45 14.79 4.67
C GLN A 111 6.41 16.24 4.19
N GLU A 112 7.58 16.85 3.97
CA GLU A 112 7.73 18.21 3.43
C GLU A 112 7.09 18.35 2.03
N ASP A 113 7.32 17.36 1.15
CA ASP A 113 6.76 17.37 -0.20
C ASP A 113 5.23 17.18 -0.16
N ALA A 114 4.75 16.28 0.70
CA ALA A 114 3.31 16.13 0.94
C ALA A 114 2.67 17.41 1.51
N GLN A 115 3.34 18.12 2.43
CA GLN A 115 2.87 19.38 2.98
C GLN A 115 2.81 20.50 1.93
N LYS A 116 3.80 20.58 1.02
CA LYS A 116 3.75 21.53 -0.10
C LYS A 116 2.54 21.28 -1.01
N ILE A 117 2.24 20.01 -1.33
CA ILE A 117 1.03 19.65 -2.09
C ILE A 117 -0.24 20.02 -1.32
N ALA A 118 -0.28 19.74 -0.02
CA ALA A 118 -1.42 20.08 0.83
C ALA A 118 -1.70 21.59 0.89
N GLY A 119 -0.69 22.44 0.64
CA GLY A 119 -0.81 23.89 0.56
C GLY A 119 -1.43 24.43 -0.74
N VAL A 120 -1.74 23.57 -1.72
CA VAL A 120 -2.38 23.99 -2.98
C VAL A 120 -3.82 24.42 -2.75
N ASP A 121 -4.21 25.56 -3.33
CA ASP A 121 -5.59 26.05 -3.26
C ASP A 121 -6.59 25.03 -3.83
N GLY A 122 -7.60 24.69 -3.04
CA GLY A 122 -8.61 23.69 -3.37
C GLY A 122 -8.37 22.31 -2.75
N ILE A 123 -7.23 22.06 -2.09
CA ILE A 123 -7.08 20.93 -1.18
C ILE A 123 -7.79 21.25 0.15
N GLU A 124 -8.68 20.36 0.59
CA GLU A 124 -9.41 20.47 1.86
C GLU A 124 -8.61 19.88 3.02
N ALA A 125 -8.05 18.70 2.81
CA ALA A 125 -7.35 17.93 3.83
C ALA A 125 -6.36 16.97 3.18
N TYR A 126 -5.36 16.53 3.95
CA TYR A 126 -4.47 15.46 3.54
C TYR A 126 -4.23 14.46 4.67
N ASN A 127 -4.04 13.20 4.28
CA ASN A 127 -3.65 12.11 5.14
C ASN A 127 -2.27 11.59 4.72
N LEU A 128 -1.42 11.30 5.69
CA LEU A 128 -0.20 10.50 5.50
C LEU A 128 -0.46 9.14 6.15
N ILE A 129 -0.05 8.08 5.46
CA ILE A 129 -0.30 6.70 5.87
C ILE A 129 1.04 5.97 5.90
N THR A 130 1.34 5.29 7.01
CA THR A 130 2.55 4.45 7.09
C THR A 130 2.31 3.09 6.42
N VAL A 131 3.39 2.37 6.14
CA VAL A 131 3.28 0.94 5.85
C VAL A 131 2.66 0.20 7.05
N SER A 132 2.09 -0.98 6.80
CA SER A 132 1.74 -1.92 7.86
C SER A 132 3.01 -2.44 8.53
N THR A 133 3.26 -1.99 9.76
CA THR A 133 4.48 -2.30 10.51
C THR A 133 4.20 -3.39 11.55
N PRO A 134 4.93 -4.52 11.54
CA PRO A 134 4.75 -5.56 12.55
C PRO A 134 5.32 -5.11 13.90
N VAL A 135 4.54 -5.29 14.96
CA VAL A 135 4.90 -4.99 16.35
C VAL A 135 4.48 -6.13 17.27
N ASN A 136 5.17 -6.28 18.39
CA ASN A 136 4.87 -7.33 19.37
C ASN A 136 3.85 -6.83 20.39
N PRO A 137 2.72 -7.54 20.59
CA PRO A 137 1.77 -7.23 21.64
C PRO A 137 2.28 -7.68 23.02
N LEU A 138 2.14 -6.87 24.06
CA LEU A 138 2.63 -7.18 25.42
C LEU A 138 1.51 -7.55 26.38
N ASN A 139 0.50 -6.70 26.51
CA ASN A 139 -0.57 -6.84 27.50
C ASN A 139 -1.89 -7.37 26.90
N PHE A 140 -1.86 -7.88 25.66
CA PHE A 140 -3.03 -8.42 24.97
C PHE A 140 -2.65 -9.56 24.02
N LYS A 141 -3.65 -10.34 23.63
CA LYS A 141 -3.52 -11.49 22.73
C LYS A 141 -3.87 -11.08 21.30
N ARG A 142 -3.05 -11.51 20.35
CA ARG A 142 -3.41 -11.46 18.93
C ARG A 142 -4.39 -12.58 18.58
N ILE A 143 -5.04 -12.44 17.42
CA ILE A 143 -5.90 -13.48 16.85
C ILE A 143 -5.02 -14.45 16.06
N GLU A 144 -5.19 -15.74 16.31
CA GLU A 144 -4.46 -16.82 15.63
C GLU A 144 -5.42 -17.72 14.86
N ASP A 145 -4.94 -18.28 13.74
CA ASP A 145 -5.64 -19.31 12.99
C ASP A 145 -4.74 -20.56 12.86
N PRO A 146 -5.19 -21.71 13.40
CA PRO A 146 -4.39 -22.93 13.40
C PRO A 146 -4.10 -23.46 11.98
N ASP A 147 -4.87 -23.05 10.98
CA ASP A 147 -4.72 -23.51 9.60
C ASP A 147 -3.74 -22.63 8.77
N VAL A 148 -3.23 -21.53 9.35
CA VAL A 148 -2.28 -20.63 8.67
C VAL A 148 -0.85 -20.99 9.03
N ASP A 149 0.00 -21.17 8.01
CA ASP A 149 1.44 -21.38 8.20
C ASP A 149 2.09 -20.16 8.87
N GLN A 150 2.65 -20.38 10.05
CA GLN A 150 3.35 -19.38 10.86
C GLN A 150 4.87 -19.41 10.69
N SER A 151 5.42 -20.28 9.83
CA SER A 151 6.87 -20.51 9.71
C SER A 151 7.70 -19.24 9.46
N SER A 152 7.10 -18.24 8.80
CA SER A 152 7.71 -16.95 8.48
C SER A 152 7.04 -15.77 9.20
N ASP A 153 6.15 -16.03 10.15
CA ASP A 153 5.42 -15.00 10.89
C ASP A 153 6.25 -14.48 12.09
N LEU A 154 6.19 -13.17 12.34
CA LEU A 154 6.93 -12.56 13.45
C LEU A 154 6.25 -12.80 14.82
N GLY A 155 5.07 -13.41 14.83
CA GLY A 155 4.28 -13.66 16.04
C GLY A 155 3.79 -12.37 16.68
N GLY A 156 3.34 -11.40 15.87
CA GLY A 156 2.91 -10.08 16.34
C GLY A 156 1.54 -9.67 15.83
N VAL A 157 1.28 -8.37 15.88
CA VAL A 157 0.18 -7.67 15.19
C VAL A 157 0.78 -6.64 14.23
N ASN A 158 -0.02 -6.03 13.36
CA ASN A 158 0.47 -4.96 12.48
C ASN A 158 -0.19 -3.62 12.83
N VAL A 159 0.60 -2.57 12.95
CA VAL A 159 0.13 -1.19 13.14
C VAL A 159 0.22 -0.41 11.84
N ARG A 160 -0.79 0.41 11.56
CA ARG A 160 -0.84 1.33 10.42
C ARG A 160 -1.14 2.74 10.90
N GLY A 161 -0.11 3.59 10.87
CA GLY A 161 -0.19 4.98 11.28
C GLY A 161 -0.97 5.82 10.26
N ASN A 162 -1.86 6.67 10.77
CA ASN A 162 -2.67 7.58 9.97
C ASN A 162 -2.66 8.98 10.58
N ARG A 163 -2.55 10.01 9.74
CA ARG A 163 -2.80 11.40 10.14
C ARG A 163 -4.30 11.66 10.34
N ILE A 164 -5.13 11.14 9.44
CA ILE A 164 -6.59 11.23 9.44
C ILE A 164 -7.13 9.87 8.99
N MET A 165 -7.50 9.01 9.94
CA MET A 165 -7.90 7.63 9.65
C MET A 165 -9.13 7.53 8.74
N GLU A 166 -10.05 8.51 8.80
CA GLU A 166 -11.23 8.55 7.92
C GLU A 166 -10.86 8.56 6.42
N MET A 167 -9.69 9.10 6.09
CA MET A 167 -9.16 9.16 4.73
C MET A 167 -8.36 7.91 4.34
N ASP A 168 -8.14 6.94 5.24
CA ASP A 168 -7.52 5.65 4.88
C ASP A 168 -8.39 4.96 3.81
N MET A 169 -7.76 4.37 2.81
CA MET A 169 -8.48 3.78 1.68
C MET A 169 -9.45 2.67 2.09
N ASP A 170 -9.11 1.85 3.09
CA ASP A 170 -10.00 0.77 3.55
C ASP A 170 -11.21 1.34 4.33
N VAL A 171 -11.04 2.51 4.95
CA VAL A 171 -12.12 3.23 5.63
C VAL A 171 -13.00 3.98 4.63
N ALA A 172 -12.41 4.81 3.78
CA ALA A 172 -13.12 5.63 2.81
C ALA A 172 -13.83 4.80 1.71
N SER A 173 -13.33 3.60 1.41
CA SER A 173 -14.02 2.62 0.54
C SER A 173 -15.15 1.84 1.22
N GLY A 174 -15.37 2.06 2.52
CA GLY A 174 -16.42 1.42 3.30
C GLY A 174 -16.16 -0.05 3.66
N LYS A 175 -14.92 -0.55 3.51
CA LYS A 175 -14.53 -1.90 3.99
C LYS A 175 -14.41 -1.96 5.50
N ILE A 176 -14.21 -0.81 6.14
CA ILE A 176 -14.13 -0.65 7.58
C ILE A 176 -15.21 0.32 8.03
N LYS A 177 -15.93 -0.04 9.10
CA LYS A 177 -16.91 0.83 9.74
C LYS A 177 -16.62 0.92 11.23
N LEU A 178 -16.63 2.13 11.77
CA LEU A 178 -16.55 2.34 13.21
C LEU A 178 -17.83 1.83 13.90
N VAL A 179 -17.67 1.04 14.95
CA VAL A 179 -18.79 0.51 15.75
C VAL A 179 -18.87 1.13 17.14
N GLU A 180 -17.74 1.54 17.72
CA GLU A 180 -17.67 2.21 19.02
C GLU A 180 -16.54 3.25 19.06
N GLY A 181 -16.72 4.32 19.84
CA GLY A 181 -15.72 5.38 20.01
C GLY A 181 -15.63 6.31 18.82
N ARG A 182 -14.42 6.59 18.34
CA ARG A 182 -14.13 7.49 17.22
C ARG A 182 -12.91 7.04 16.41
N MET A 183 -12.78 7.55 15.19
CA MET A 183 -11.56 7.41 14.39
C MET A 183 -10.47 8.38 14.86
N ILE A 184 -9.24 8.09 14.43
CA ILE A 184 -8.04 8.89 14.69
C ILE A 184 -8.07 10.16 13.84
N LYS A 185 -7.78 11.29 14.49
CA LYS A 185 -7.74 12.63 13.91
C LYS A 185 -6.30 13.14 13.85
N GLU A 186 -6.14 14.28 13.19
CA GLU A 186 -4.85 14.95 13.12
C GLU A 186 -4.32 15.39 14.48
N ASN A 187 -2.99 15.42 14.62
CA ASN A 187 -2.26 15.87 15.81
C ASN A 187 -2.57 15.07 17.10
N GLU A 188 -3.06 13.85 16.96
CA GLU A 188 -3.16 12.92 18.09
C GLU A 188 -1.86 12.13 18.26
N THR A 189 -1.60 11.66 19.46
CA THR A 189 -0.40 10.90 19.83
C THR A 189 -0.79 9.76 20.76
N ASP A 190 -0.19 8.60 20.57
CA ASP A 190 -0.37 7.41 21.42
C ASP A 190 -1.83 6.98 21.50
N VAL A 191 -2.50 6.94 20.34
CA VAL A 191 -3.89 6.47 20.22
C VAL A 191 -4.01 5.38 19.16
N CYS A 192 -4.97 4.48 19.35
CA CYS A 192 -5.23 3.39 18.43
C CYS A 192 -6.71 3.08 18.27
N VAL A 193 -7.04 2.44 17.14
CA VAL A 193 -8.37 1.94 16.79
C VAL A 193 -8.22 0.48 16.38
N VAL A 194 -8.92 -0.41 17.09
CA VAL A 194 -8.75 -1.87 17.00
C VAL A 194 -9.95 -2.55 16.34
N SER A 195 -9.75 -3.75 15.80
CA SER A 195 -10.84 -4.54 15.23
C SER A 195 -11.80 -5.03 16.33
N GLU A 196 -13.06 -5.28 15.93
CA GLU A 196 -14.11 -5.82 16.80
C GLU A 196 -13.71 -7.21 17.33
N GLU A 197 -13.06 -8.01 16.49
CA GLU A 197 -12.56 -9.34 16.83
C GLU A 197 -11.47 -9.28 17.91
N LEU A 198 -10.49 -8.37 17.75
CA LEU A 198 -9.40 -8.21 18.70
C LEU A 198 -9.90 -7.63 20.02
N ALA A 199 -10.86 -6.69 19.95
CA ALA A 199 -11.52 -6.13 21.12
C ALA A 199 -12.30 -7.21 21.88
N LYS A 200 -13.08 -8.05 21.20
CA LYS A 200 -13.81 -9.16 21.84
C LYS A 200 -12.88 -10.17 22.50
N LEU A 201 -11.79 -10.56 21.83
CA LEU A 201 -10.82 -11.52 22.35
C LEU A 201 -10.18 -11.04 23.67
N ASN A 202 -9.92 -9.74 23.76
CA ASN A 202 -9.19 -9.13 24.87
C ASN A 202 -10.10 -8.34 25.83
N SER A 203 -11.42 -8.36 25.62
CA SER A 203 -12.41 -7.58 26.38
C SER A 203 -12.14 -6.06 26.39
N LEU A 204 -11.60 -5.51 25.29
CA LEU A 204 -11.21 -4.10 25.18
C LEU A 204 -12.41 -3.18 24.94
N LYS A 205 -12.30 -1.95 25.44
CA LYS A 205 -13.23 -0.84 25.24
C LYS A 205 -12.47 0.45 24.94
N PRO A 206 -13.12 1.46 24.33
CA PRO A 206 -12.53 2.79 24.23
C PRO A 206 -12.17 3.32 25.62
N GLY A 207 -10.92 3.73 25.80
CA GLY A 207 -10.37 4.12 27.09
C GLY A 207 -9.23 3.21 27.56
N ASP A 208 -9.24 1.94 27.16
CA ASP A 208 -8.21 0.96 27.53
C ASP A 208 -6.87 1.26 26.85
N GLU A 209 -5.79 0.68 27.38
CA GLU A 209 -4.43 0.92 26.92
C GLU A 209 -3.78 -0.39 26.46
N LEU A 210 -3.20 -0.36 25.26
CA LEU A 210 -2.47 -1.48 24.68
C LEU A 210 -0.97 -1.17 24.68
N GLN A 211 -0.16 -2.17 25.00
CA GLN A 211 1.28 -2.09 25.07
C GLN A 211 1.95 -2.89 23.95
N PHE A 212 2.98 -2.28 23.38
CA PHE A 212 3.69 -2.78 22.21
C PHE A 212 5.20 -2.61 22.38
N ASN A 213 5.97 -3.49 21.77
CA ASN A 213 7.39 -3.27 21.52
C ASN A 213 7.83 -3.89 20.19
N ASN A 214 9.13 -3.89 19.91
CA ASN A 214 9.66 -4.31 18.62
C ASN A 214 9.44 -5.81 18.37
N ALA A 215 8.76 -6.17 17.28
CA ALA A 215 8.54 -7.55 16.89
C ALA A 215 9.82 -8.35 16.62
N LYS A 216 10.92 -7.65 16.26
CA LYS A 216 12.23 -8.25 15.97
C LYS A 216 13.14 -8.36 17.19
N ASP A 217 12.85 -7.61 18.26
CA ASP A 217 13.63 -7.58 19.50
C ASP A 217 12.70 -7.47 20.71
N LYS A 218 11.98 -8.56 20.99
CA LYS A 218 10.90 -8.59 21.99
C LYS A 218 11.39 -8.43 23.43
N GLU A 219 12.64 -8.77 23.71
CA GLU A 219 13.19 -8.84 25.06
C GLU A 219 13.90 -7.54 25.49
N ASN A 220 14.52 -6.80 24.56
CA ASN A 220 15.36 -5.65 24.89
C ASN A 220 14.81 -4.31 24.39
N SER A 221 13.75 -4.32 23.58
CA SER A 221 13.18 -3.09 23.04
C SER A 221 12.27 -2.37 24.04
N GLN A 222 12.25 -1.04 23.92
CA GLN A 222 11.41 -0.16 24.73
C GLN A 222 9.92 -0.43 24.49
N GLU A 223 9.15 -0.37 25.57
CA GLU A 223 7.70 -0.54 25.54
C GLU A 223 7.01 0.80 25.29
N TYR A 224 6.01 0.79 24.41
CA TYR A 224 5.17 1.94 24.08
C TYR A 224 3.70 1.59 24.28
N SER A 225 2.92 2.57 24.71
CA SER A 225 1.49 2.38 24.99
C SER A 225 0.65 3.24 24.07
N ALA A 226 -0.47 2.69 23.59
CA ALA A 226 -1.48 3.43 22.84
C ALA A 226 -2.86 3.23 23.45
N LYS A 227 -3.59 4.33 23.61
CA LYS A 227 -4.96 4.32 24.12
C LYS A 227 -5.96 3.98 23.03
N VAL A 228 -6.83 3.01 23.28
CA VAL A 228 -7.93 2.66 22.39
C VAL A 228 -8.94 3.81 22.37
N VAL A 229 -9.10 4.47 21.22
CA VAL A 229 -10.10 5.55 21.03
C VAL A 229 -11.31 5.10 20.22
N GLY A 230 -11.24 3.92 19.59
CA GLY A 230 -12.33 3.37 18.83
C GLY A 230 -12.18 1.89 18.53
N ILE A 231 -13.30 1.27 18.17
CA ILE A 231 -13.38 -0.11 17.72
C ILE A 231 -14.05 -0.10 16.35
N TYR A 232 -13.42 -0.77 15.38
CA TYR A 232 -13.92 -0.88 14.02
C TYR A 232 -14.35 -2.30 13.70
N LYS A 233 -15.23 -2.43 12.72
CA LYS A 233 -15.64 -3.71 12.15
C LYS A 233 -15.33 -3.73 10.66
N THR A 234 -14.76 -4.84 10.22
CA THR A 234 -14.55 -5.12 8.81
C THR A 234 -15.88 -5.56 8.18
N THR A 235 -16.34 -4.83 7.17
CA THR A 235 -17.58 -5.13 6.41
C THR A 235 -17.29 -5.97 5.16
N GLN A 236 -16.06 -5.91 4.66
CA GLN A 236 -15.60 -6.64 3.49
C GLN A 236 -14.20 -7.19 3.75
N LYS A 237 -13.92 -8.41 3.29
CA LYS A 237 -12.61 -9.04 3.53
C LYS A 237 -11.47 -8.17 2.97
N ILE A 238 -10.60 -7.69 3.86
CA ILE A 238 -9.37 -7.00 3.50
C ILE A 238 -8.30 -8.05 3.28
N LYS A 239 -7.63 -8.01 2.13
CA LYS A 239 -6.54 -8.95 1.84
C LYS A 239 -5.35 -8.58 2.72
N PRO A 240 -4.76 -9.55 3.45
CA PRO A 240 -3.50 -9.34 4.14
C PRO A 240 -2.41 -8.86 3.20
N VAL A 241 -1.53 -7.98 3.68
CA VAL A 241 -0.38 -7.48 2.91
C VAL A 241 0.71 -8.54 2.74
N MET A 242 0.77 -9.50 3.66
CA MET A 242 1.72 -10.62 3.70
C MET A 242 1.04 -11.86 4.30
N SER A 243 1.66 -13.03 4.15
CA SER A 243 1.24 -14.26 4.84
C SER A 243 1.54 -14.19 6.33
N GLY A 244 0.82 -14.99 7.12
CA GLY A 244 0.98 -15.08 8.57
C GLY A 244 -0.05 -14.26 9.35
N ASP A 245 -0.27 -14.63 10.60
CA ASP A 245 -1.29 -14.01 11.43
C ASP A 245 -0.93 -12.59 11.85
N THR A 246 0.32 -12.16 11.76
CA THR A 246 0.70 -10.78 12.04
C THR A 246 -0.04 -9.79 11.11
N TYR A 247 -0.30 -10.17 9.85
CA TYR A 247 -0.79 -9.28 8.80
C TYR A 247 -2.27 -9.44 8.45
N ARG A 248 -3.00 -10.29 9.18
CA ARG A 248 -4.45 -10.42 8.97
C ARG A 248 -5.19 -9.15 9.35
N SER A 249 -6.34 -8.94 8.72
CA SER A 249 -7.16 -7.74 8.90
C SER A 249 -7.65 -7.53 10.33
N GLU A 250 -7.82 -8.61 11.07
CA GLU A 250 -8.29 -8.65 12.44
C GLU A 250 -7.18 -8.29 13.44
N ASN A 251 -5.90 -8.46 13.05
CA ASN A 251 -4.72 -8.03 13.80
C ASN A 251 -4.14 -6.70 13.28
N THR A 252 -4.80 -6.04 12.33
CA THR A 252 -4.45 -4.66 11.94
C THR A 252 -4.98 -3.70 13.01
N ILE A 253 -4.10 -2.83 13.50
CA ILE A 253 -4.42 -1.79 14.45
C ILE A 253 -4.09 -0.45 13.79
N PHE A 254 -5.08 0.42 13.66
CA PHE A 254 -4.84 1.77 13.18
C PHE A 254 -4.30 2.60 14.34
N THR A 255 -3.28 3.41 14.10
CA THR A 255 -2.63 4.25 15.12
C THR A 255 -2.51 5.68 14.64
N ASP A 256 -2.16 6.61 15.53
CA ASP A 256 -1.67 7.91 15.10
C ASP A 256 -0.41 7.76 14.24
N LEU A 257 -0.11 8.83 13.49
CA LEU A 257 0.84 8.82 12.38
C LEU A 257 2.23 8.32 12.78
N HIS A 258 2.71 8.70 13.97
CA HIS A 258 4.08 8.44 14.41
C HIS A 258 4.18 7.32 15.45
N PHE A 259 3.09 6.64 15.80
CA PHE A 259 3.19 5.48 16.67
C PHE A 259 4.01 4.31 16.08
N PRO A 260 3.89 3.95 14.78
CA PRO A 260 4.59 2.79 14.22
C PRO A 260 6.12 2.87 14.31
N GLU A 261 6.72 4.05 14.13
CA GLU A 261 8.17 4.25 14.23
C GLU A 261 8.67 3.96 15.65
N LYS A 262 7.94 4.40 16.69
CA LYS A 262 8.26 4.12 18.09
C LYS A 262 8.22 2.62 18.38
N ALA A 263 7.07 1.99 18.11
CA ALA A 263 6.84 0.58 18.44
C ALA A 263 7.73 -0.39 17.64
N SER A 264 8.29 0.03 16.51
CA SER A 264 9.22 -0.77 15.70
C SER A 264 10.70 -0.48 15.95
N GLY A 265 11.04 0.44 16.86
CA GLY A 265 12.41 0.82 17.17
C GLY A 265 13.08 1.73 16.14
N GLU A 266 12.29 2.45 15.34
CA GLU A 266 12.72 3.38 14.30
C GLU A 266 12.30 4.83 14.64
N GLU A 267 12.26 5.19 15.93
CA GLU A 267 11.79 6.50 16.40
C GLU A 267 12.53 7.66 15.71
N GLY A 268 11.77 8.63 15.17
CA GLY A 268 12.30 9.72 14.35
C GLY A 268 12.60 9.36 12.90
N ASN A 269 12.33 8.12 12.46
CA ASN A 269 12.57 7.61 11.12
C ASN A 269 11.31 6.96 10.52
N PRO A 270 10.23 7.73 10.26
CA PRO A 270 8.96 7.20 9.76
C PRO A 270 9.08 6.59 8.36
N LEU A 271 8.30 5.54 8.11
CA LEU A 271 8.09 4.97 6.78
C LEU A 271 6.68 5.26 6.27
N PHE A 272 6.51 6.44 5.67
CA PHE A 272 5.27 6.85 5.02
C PHE A 272 5.15 6.18 3.66
N GLN A 273 4.08 5.42 3.48
CA GLN A 273 3.80 4.67 2.28
C GLN A 273 3.07 5.53 1.25
N TYR A 274 2.04 6.26 1.69
CA TYR A 274 1.13 7.01 0.82
C TYR A 274 0.77 8.36 1.42
N ALA A 275 0.51 9.35 0.57
CA ALA A 275 -0.21 10.56 0.93
C ALA A 275 -1.52 10.65 0.13
N ILE A 276 -2.63 10.96 0.79
CA ILE A 276 -3.94 11.14 0.16
C ILE A 276 -4.38 12.59 0.35
N PHE A 277 -4.75 13.25 -0.74
CA PHE A 277 -5.20 14.64 -0.76
C PHE A 277 -6.66 14.70 -1.17
N LYS A 278 -7.51 15.26 -0.31
CA LYS A 278 -8.93 15.45 -0.58
C LYS A 278 -9.16 16.82 -1.19
N VAL A 279 -9.86 16.85 -2.32
CA VAL A 279 -10.25 18.09 -2.98
C VAL A 279 -11.55 18.62 -2.36
N LYS A 280 -11.58 19.92 -2.08
CA LYS A 280 -12.71 20.62 -1.45
C LYS A 280 -13.95 20.65 -2.33
N ASP A 281 -13.75 20.85 -3.63
CA ASP A 281 -14.82 20.96 -4.62
C ASP A 281 -14.51 20.06 -5.83
N VAL A 282 -15.43 19.14 -6.14
CA VAL A 282 -15.30 18.18 -7.23
C VAL A 282 -15.24 18.90 -8.58
N ASP A 283 -15.92 20.03 -8.74
CA ASP A 283 -15.93 20.78 -9.99
C ASP A 283 -14.57 21.47 -10.26
N ALA A 284 -13.79 21.72 -9.20
CA ALA A 284 -12.45 22.27 -9.28
C ALA A 284 -11.36 21.20 -9.49
N TYR A 285 -11.71 19.92 -9.57
CA TYR A 285 -10.76 18.79 -9.53
C TYR A 285 -9.64 18.89 -10.57
N ASP A 286 -9.97 19.15 -11.84
CA ASP A 286 -8.97 19.23 -12.91
C ASP A 286 -8.04 20.45 -12.77
N ARG A 287 -8.58 21.57 -12.27
CA ARG A 287 -7.77 22.75 -11.92
C ARG A 287 -6.80 22.41 -10.81
N VAL A 288 -7.29 21.81 -9.73
CA VAL A 288 -6.48 21.41 -8.57
C VAL A 288 -5.42 20.39 -8.98
N LYS A 289 -5.75 19.42 -9.84
CA LYS A 289 -4.79 18.49 -10.44
C LYS A 289 -3.66 19.23 -11.14
N ALA A 290 -3.98 20.21 -11.97
CA ALA A 290 -2.99 21.00 -12.70
C ALA A 290 -2.11 21.85 -11.77
N ASP A 291 -2.65 22.35 -10.66
CA ASP A 291 -1.90 23.16 -9.70
C ASP A 291 -1.01 22.31 -8.79
N ILE A 292 -1.46 21.13 -8.37
CA ILE A 292 -0.61 20.13 -7.70
C ILE A 292 0.62 19.83 -8.56
N GLN A 293 0.44 19.61 -9.86
CA GLN A 293 1.55 19.26 -10.77
C GLN A 293 2.60 20.36 -10.94
N LYS A 294 2.32 21.60 -10.51
CA LYS A 294 3.26 22.72 -10.56
C LYS A 294 4.04 22.91 -9.26
N VAL A 295 3.70 22.16 -8.21
CA VAL A 295 4.38 22.27 -6.91
C VAL A 295 5.84 21.85 -7.06
N ASP A 296 6.74 22.65 -6.49
CA ASP A 296 8.18 22.44 -6.55
C ASP A 296 8.63 21.36 -5.55
N ILE A 297 8.60 20.10 -6.02
CA ILE A 297 9.06 18.89 -5.34
C ILE A 297 9.83 17.99 -6.31
N GLY A 298 10.57 17.02 -5.77
CA GLY A 298 11.27 15.99 -6.55
C GLY A 298 10.30 15.00 -7.18
N TRP A 299 9.55 15.45 -8.20
CA TRP A 299 8.50 14.70 -8.89
C TRP A 299 8.97 13.37 -9.48
N GLU A 300 10.26 13.26 -9.82
CA GLU A 300 10.86 12.00 -10.24
C GLU A 300 10.71 10.89 -9.20
N ARG A 301 10.61 11.23 -7.90
CA ARG A 301 10.46 10.24 -6.82
C ARG A 301 9.05 9.69 -6.69
N TYR A 302 8.05 10.32 -7.32
CA TYR A 302 6.66 10.08 -7.00
C TYR A 302 5.79 9.80 -8.22
N ASP A 303 4.78 8.98 -8.00
CA ASP A 303 3.63 8.84 -8.88
C ASP A 303 2.43 9.56 -8.27
N LEU A 304 1.78 10.40 -9.08
CA LEU A 304 0.50 10.99 -8.72
C LEU A 304 -0.62 10.19 -9.38
N ILE A 305 -1.45 9.59 -8.54
CA ILE A 305 -2.57 8.74 -8.93
C ILE A 305 -3.84 9.55 -8.72
N ASP A 306 -4.59 9.72 -9.81
CA ASP A 306 -5.86 10.44 -9.76
C ASP A 306 -7.03 9.53 -9.32
N ASN A 307 -8.19 10.12 -9.08
CA ASN A 307 -9.40 9.42 -8.68
C ASN A 307 -9.90 8.38 -9.70
N ASN A 308 -9.47 8.42 -10.96
CA ASN A 308 -9.76 7.38 -11.94
C ASN A 308 -8.69 6.26 -11.94
N GLY A 309 -7.71 6.39 -11.04
CA GLY A 309 -6.51 5.58 -10.94
C GLY A 309 -5.60 5.67 -12.15
N ASN A 310 -5.71 6.75 -12.91
CA ASN A 310 -4.70 7.04 -13.92
C ASN A 310 -3.43 7.42 -13.17
N ILE A 311 -2.40 6.63 -13.39
CA ILE A 311 -1.06 6.90 -12.91
C ILE A 311 -0.44 7.88 -13.91
N LYS A 312 -0.07 9.07 -13.43
CA LYS A 312 0.76 9.98 -14.22
C LYS A 312 2.15 9.96 -13.61
N SER A 313 3.03 9.13 -14.17
CA SER A 313 4.43 9.13 -13.78
C SER A 313 5.10 10.40 -14.29
N MET A 314 5.50 11.27 -13.38
CA MET A 314 6.14 12.54 -13.76
C MET A 314 7.59 12.36 -14.20
N ALA A 315 8.20 11.20 -13.90
CA ALA A 315 9.50 10.81 -14.42
C ALA A 315 9.54 10.74 -15.96
N GLU A 316 8.41 10.43 -16.61
CA GLU A 316 8.32 10.43 -18.08
C GLU A 316 8.29 11.85 -18.66
N ASN A 317 7.65 12.81 -17.99
CA ASN A 317 7.58 14.20 -18.46
C ASN A 317 8.94 14.92 -18.47
N PHE A 318 9.89 14.51 -17.61
CA PHE A 318 11.25 15.08 -17.64
C PHE A 318 12.06 14.60 -18.83
N ASN A 319 11.91 13.34 -19.27
CA ASN A 319 12.52 12.88 -20.52
C ASN A 319 11.96 13.63 -21.74
N ASP A 320 10.67 13.97 -21.72
CA ASP A 320 10.05 14.75 -22.78
C ASP A 320 10.43 16.24 -22.73
N MET A 321 10.58 16.84 -21.55
CA MET A 321 11.13 18.21 -21.42
C MET A 321 12.62 18.29 -21.77
N GLU A 322 13.43 17.29 -21.45
CA GLU A 322 14.83 17.22 -21.89
C GLU A 322 14.92 17.10 -23.42
N LYS A 323 14.01 16.33 -24.04
CA LYS A 323 13.84 16.27 -25.50
C LYS A 323 13.41 17.60 -26.11
N ILE A 324 12.44 18.29 -25.51
CA ILE A 324 11.94 19.59 -25.98
C ILE A 324 13.01 20.67 -25.82
N SER A 325 13.74 20.68 -24.70
CA SER A 325 14.88 21.57 -24.46
C SER A 325 16.02 21.33 -25.46
N ARG A 326 16.37 20.07 -25.73
CA ARG A 326 17.36 19.72 -26.77
C ARG A 326 16.89 20.04 -28.19
N MET A 327 15.59 20.03 -28.47
CA MET A 327 15.03 20.48 -29.75
C MET A 327 14.98 22.00 -29.90
N LEU A 328 14.89 22.77 -28.80
CA LEU A 328 14.91 24.23 -28.82
C LEU A 328 16.32 24.82 -28.83
N LEU A 329 17.33 24.03 -28.46
CA LEU A 329 18.76 24.40 -28.47
C LEU A 329 19.50 23.97 -29.76
N LEU A 330 18.78 23.45 -30.75
CA LEU A 330 19.23 23.17 -32.13
C LEU A 330 18.48 24.06 -33.12
#